data_AF-A0A7J7NPL7-F1
#
_entry.id   AF-A0A7J7NPL7-F1
#
_cell.length_a   1.000
_cell.length_b   1.000
_cell.length_c   1.000
_cell.angle_alpha   90.00
_cell.angle_beta   90.00
_cell.angle_gamma   90.00
#
_symmetry.space_group_name_H-M   'P 1'
#
loop_
_entity.id
_entity.type
_entity.pdbx_description
1 polymer ?
#
loop_
_entity_poly.entity_id
_entity_poly.type
_entity_poly.pdbx_seq_one_letter_code
_entity_poly.pdbx_strand_id
1 'polypeptide(L)'
;METRASSSVAKSNLSAFGLEFQTVKILALLMVLVPASLYAGEIVAEYFELLFKMEDSEDARLFLTARGCLSTLCRLITQEVSNVESQERSLRIGISQGFILHSLIELLNKFLEVPNIRSRFMRDDLLFEVFEVLIVIRGLVLLKTKLISDCNRNLKDLLESLFLESSENKRQFIRAYISGLQIPGEKKGACILEFIGLRERTPEVLASSEDVEEGGLACMVCKGGYSLKPNDLLGIYSYSKRVNFGVGTSDSSRGECAYTTVSHFNIIHFHCHQEAKRADTALKSPKQEWDGATLRNNETRCICLFSLRGPSVSITQYVRYMDQYWDGLNALGHTDGIDLQLLTYDIVLECYINDIFDVDVDVDLDITRLLH
;
A
#
# COMPACT_ATOMS: atom_id res chain seq x y z
N MET A 1 34.76 41.24 -11.48
CA MET A 1 33.64 41.25 -12.44
C MET A 1 32.80 39.96 -12.38
N GLU A 2 33.36 38.84 -11.91
CA GLU A 2 32.63 37.55 -11.76
C GLU A 2 31.57 37.53 -10.64
N THR A 3 31.70 38.35 -9.59
CA THR A 3 30.70 38.47 -8.52
C THR A 3 29.40 39.17 -8.95
N ARG A 4 29.41 39.98 -10.01
CA ARG A 4 28.20 40.64 -10.56
C ARG A 4 27.40 39.71 -11.49
N ALA A 5 28.06 38.76 -12.14
CA ALA A 5 27.40 37.79 -13.04
C ALA A 5 26.59 36.74 -12.26
N SER A 6 27.11 36.24 -11.13
CA SER A 6 26.36 35.32 -10.26
C SER A 6 25.14 35.99 -9.60
N SER A 7 25.23 37.30 -9.33
CA SER A 7 24.10 38.10 -8.84
C SER A 7 23.02 38.35 -9.89
N SER A 8 23.35 38.42 -11.19
CA SER A 8 22.35 38.68 -12.23
C SER A 8 21.61 37.40 -12.62
N VAL A 9 22.28 36.25 -12.62
CA VAL A 9 21.67 34.94 -12.87
C VAL A 9 20.77 34.50 -11.72
N ALA A 10 21.15 34.79 -10.47
CA ALA A 10 20.27 34.58 -9.33
C ALA A 10 19.03 35.49 -9.40
N LYS A 11 19.19 36.76 -9.79
CA LYS A 11 18.06 37.70 -9.96
C LYS A 11 17.11 37.31 -11.10
N SER A 12 17.61 36.79 -12.22
CA SER A 12 16.76 36.37 -13.36
C SER A 12 15.91 35.14 -13.05
N ASN A 13 16.36 34.25 -12.16
CA ASN A 13 15.56 33.11 -11.71
C ASN A 13 14.57 33.50 -10.60
N LEU A 14 14.82 34.59 -9.88
CA LEU A 14 13.95 35.10 -8.80
C LEU A 14 12.77 35.90 -9.34
N SER A 15 12.95 36.63 -10.45
CA SER A 15 11.86 37.35 -11.11
C SER A 15 10.80 36.45 -11.78
N ALA A 16 11.09 35.15 -11.93
CA ALA A 16 10.17 34.19 -12.53
C ALA A 16 8.99 33.82 -11.60
N PHE A 17 9.13 34.03 -10.29
CA PHE A 17 8.13 33.65 -9.28
C PHE A 17 7.48 34.87 -8.60
N GLY A 18 7.60 36.10 -9.11
CA GLY A 18 6.90 37.26 -8.50
C GLY A 18 7.28 37.63 -7.05
N LEU A 19 8.20 36.91 -6.40
CA LEU A 19 8.54 37.08 -4.99
C LEU A 19 9.62 38.15 -4.75
N GLU A 20 9.47 38.86 -3.64
CA GLU A 20 10.51 39.79 -3.18
C GLU A 20 11.79 39.04 -2.76
N PHE A 21 12.94 39.65 -3.06
CA PHE A 21 14.27 39.08 -2.81
C PHE A 21 14.51 38.70 -1.34
N GLN A 22 13.93 39.46 -0.40
CA GLN A 22 14.06 39.20 1.03
C GLN A 22 13.22 37.99 1.46
N THR A 23 11.98 37.88 0.97
CA THR A 23 11.08 36.74 1.20
C THR A 23 11.72 35.43 0.76
N VAL A 24 12.34 35.41 -0.43
CA VAL A 24 13.01 34.21 -0.94
C VAL A 24 14.19 33.77 -0.04
N LYS A 25 14.98 34.71 0.45
CA LYS A 25 16.09 34.38 1.37
C LYS A 25 15.60 33.80 2.68
N ILE A 26 14.54 34.37 3.24
CA ILE A 26 13.97 33.91 4.50
C ILE A 26 13.32 32.53 4.30
N LEU A 27 12.54 32.33 3.23
CA LEU A 27 11.96 31.02 2.88
C LEU A 27 13.03 29.95 2.72
N ALA A 28 14.10 30.23 1.99
CA ALA A 28 15.21 29.28 1.82
C ALA A 28 15.89 28.94 3.15
N LEU A 29 16.06 29.93 4.04
CA LEU A 29 16.62 29.72 5.37
C LEU A 29 15.69 28.87 6.24
N LEU A 30 14.39 29.18 6.26
CA LEU A 30 13.41 28.43 7.02
C LEU A 30 13.39 26.97 6.57
N MET A 31 13.43 26.71 5.26
CA MET A 31 13.45 25.33 4.74
C MET A 31 14.70 24.53 5.13
N VAL A 32 15.86 25.19 5.26
CA VAL A 32 17.09 24.53 5.77
C VAL A 32 16.97 24.13 7.23
N LEU A 33 16.12 24.80 8.00
CA LEU A 33 15.91 24.52 9.43
C LEU A 33 14.87 23.43 9.70
N VAL A 34 14.03 23.05 8.72
CA VAL A 34 12.99 22.01 8.92
C VAL A 34 13.57 20.70 9.45
N PRO A 35 14.70 20.16 8.95
CA PRO A 35 15.27 18.92 9.50
C PRO A 35 15.64 19.01 10.99
N ALA A 36 16.01 20.19 11.48
CA ALA A 36 16.34 20.39 12.88
C ALA A 36 15.09 20.33 13.78
N SER A 37 13.89 20.52 13.21
CA SER A 37 12.65 20.51 13.98
C SER A 37 12.37 19.13 14.59
N LEU A 38 12.83 18.04 13.95
CA LEU A 38 12.67 16.65 14.42
C LEU A 38 13.19 16.45 15.85
N TYR A 39 14.19 17.23 16.28
CA TYR A 39 14.83 17.07 17.59
C TYR A 39 14.31 18.05 18.66
N ALA A 40 13.45 18.99 18.29
CA ALA A 40 13.07 20.12 19.13
C ALA A 40 11.65 20.04 19.70
N GLY A 41 10.86 19.00 19.34
CA GLY A 41 9.54 18.75 19.91
C GLY A 41 8.55 19.89 19.66
N GLU A 42 7.73 20.24 20.66
CA GLU A 42 6.70 21.29 20.54
C GLU A 42 7.26 22.73 20.49
N ILE A 43 8.54 22.91 20.83
CA ILE A 43 9.19 24.24 20.86
C ILE A 43 9.23 24.86 19.45
N VAL A 44 9.07 24.04 18.41
CA VAL A 44 9.04 24.46 17.01
C VAL A 44 7.68 24.96 16.51
N ALA A 45 6.68 25.07 17.38
CA ALA A 45 5.35 25.53 16.99
C ALA A 45 5.36 26.93 16.33
N GLU A 46 6.03 27.91 16.97
CA GLU A 46 6.18 29.27 16.43
C GLU A 46 6.95 29.29 15.10
N TYR A 47 7.88 28.34 14.93
CA TYR A 47 8.62 28.18 13.68
C TYR A 47 7.72 27.70 12.53
N PHE A 48 6.89 26.67 12.77
CA PHE A 48 5.95 26.19 11.75
C PHE A 48 4.87 27.21 11.45
N GLU A 49 4.39 27.97 12.44
CA GLU A 49 3.44 29.07 12.23
C GLU A 49 4.01 30.13 11.27
N LEU A 50 5.26 30.53 11.46
CA LEU A 50 5.94 31.45 10.54
C LEU A 50 6.13 30.83 9.15
N LEU A 51 6.52 29.55 9.07
CA LEU A 51 6.70 28.85 7.80
C LEU A 51 5.39 28.80 7.01
N PHE A 52 4.28 28.41 7.65
CA PHE A 52 2.95 28.39 7.03
C PHE A 52 2.51 29.76 6.54
N LYS A 53 2.80 30.83 7.29
CA LYS A 53 2.49 32.20 6.86
C LYS A 53 3.28 32.61 5.63
N MET A 54 4.51 32.13 5.48
CA MET A 54 5.40 32.52 4.40
C MET A 54 5.19 31.71 3.11
N GLU A 55 4.65 30.49 3.21
CA GLU A 55 4.34 29.63 2.05
C GLU A 55 2.92 29.83 1.48
N ASP A 56 2.11 30.70 2.08
CA ASP A 56 0.71 30.95 1.70
C ASP A 56 0.51 31.21 0.18
N SER A 57 1.45 31.95 -0.44
CA SER A 57 1.42 32.22 -1.88
C SER A 57 1.81 31.00 -2.73
N GLU A 58 1.11 30.77 -3.84
CA GLU A 58 1.43 29.71 -4.81
C GLU A 58 2.88 29.83 -5.33
N ASP A 59 3.34 31.05 -5.60
CA ASP A 59 4.71 31.33 -6.05
C ASP A 59 5.78 30.86 -5.06
N ALA A 60 5.54 31.00 -3.74
CA ALA A 60 6.43 30.50 -2.70
C ALA A 60 6.51 28.96 -2.72
N ARG A 61 5.37 28.29 -2.84
CA ARG A 61 5.30 26.82 -2.94
C ARG A 61 6.00 26.30 -4.19
N LEU A 62 5.82 26.96 -5.34
CA LEU A 62 6.49 26.61 -6.60
C LEU A 62 8.00 26.83 -6.52
N PHE A 63 8.44 27.96 -5.95
CA PHE A 63 9.85 28.26 -5.74
C PHE A 63 10.51 27.20 -4.83
N LEU A 64 9.88 26.85 -3.71
CA LEU A 64 10.39 25.85 -2.79
C LEU A 64 10.42 24.46 -3.41
N THR A 65 9.39 24.10 -4.19
CA THR A 65 9.35 22.85 -4.96
C THR A 65 10.51 22.74 -5.93
N ALA A 66 10.82 23.82 -6.67
CA ALA A 66 11.98 23.88 -7.57
C ALA A 66 13.33 23.67 -6.87
N ARG A 67 13.39 23.88 -5.54
CA ARG A 67 14.58 23.63 -4.71
C ARG A 67 14.63 22.25 -4.07
N GLY A 68 13.69 21.36 -4.38
CA GLY A 68 13.64 20.01 -3.80
C GLY A 68 12.97 19.94 -2.43
N CYS A 69 12.05 20.87 -2.14
CA CYS A 69 11.28 20.85 -0.89
C CYS A 69 10.49 19.54 -0.72
N LEU A 70 9.82 19.06 -1.78
CA LEU A 70 8.96 17.87 -1.70
C LEU A 70 9.68 16.62 -1.21
N SER A 71 10.84 16.29 -1.78
CA SER A 71 11.62 15.11 -1.35
C SER A 71 12.17 15.29 0.07
N THR A 72 12.49 16.53 0.45
CA THR A 72 12.91 16.85 1.81
C THR A 72 11.76 16.60 2.80
N LEU A 73 10.54 17.05 2.49
CA LEU A 73 9.38 16.84 3.34
C LEU A 73 9.04 15.35 3.47
N CYS A 74 8.98 14.60 2.37
CA CYS A 74 8.65 13.16 2.40
C CYS A 74 9.67 12.40 3.25
N ARG A 75 10.98 12.62 3.04
CA ARG A 75 12.04 12.05 3.87
C ARG A 75 11.89 12.36 5.36
N LEU A 76 11.53 13.60 5.72
CA LEU A 76 11.35 14.00 7.12
C LEU A 76 10.10 13.36 7.74
N ILE A 77 9.01 13.24 6.97
CA ILE A 77 7.79 12.52 7.40
C ILE A 77 8.12 11.04 7.66
N THR A 78 8.83 10.38 6.74
CA THR A 78 9.26 8.98 6.89
C THR A 78 10.19 8.79 8.08
N GLN A 79 11.12 9.72 8.31
CA GLN A 79 11.99 9.66 9.48
C GLN A 79 11.20 9.83 10.79
N GLU A 80 10.24 10.76 10.82
CA GLU A 80 9.46 11.01 12.03
C GLU A 80 8.48 9.88 12.34
N VAL A 81 7.83 9.27 11.34
CA VAL A 81 6.97 8.10 11.59
C VAL A 81 7.78 6.91 12.13
N SER A 82 9.02 6.72 11.66
CA SER A 82 9.93 5.70 12.20
C SER A 82 10.33 6.01 13.66
N ASN A 83 10.56 7.27 14.00
CA ASN A 83 10.77 7.70 15.38
C ASN A 83 9.56 7.36 16.26
N VAL A 84 8.34 7.67 15.79
CA VAL A 84 7.08 7.39 16.47
C VAL A 84 6.89 5.87 16.70
N GLU A 85 7.13 5.05 15.69
CA GLU A 85 7.06 3.58 15.79
C GLU A 85 8.09 3.03 16.80
N SER A 86 9.33 3.52 16.77
CA SER A 86 10.37 3.11 17.71
C SER A 86 10.01 3.46 19.17
N GLN A 87 9.35 4.60 19.37
CA GLN A 87 8.92 5.06 20.68
C GLN A 87 7.79 4.21 21.24
N GLU A 88 6.88 3.74 20.39
CA GLU A 88 5.83 2.78 20.75
C GLU A 88 6.42 1.48 21.31
N ARG A 89 7.46 0.93 20.65
CA ARG A 89 8.19 -0.27 21.13
C ARG A 89 8.91 -0.02 22.47
N SER A 90 9.30 1.22 22.74
CA SER A 90 10.02 1.61 23.96
C SER A 90 9.11 2.10 25.12
N LEU A 91 7.80 2.16 24.90
CA LEU A 91 6.79 2.67 25.86
C LEU A 91 7.04 4.11 26.36
N ARG A 92 7.76 4.93 25.58
CA ARG A 92 7.96 6.35 25.88
C ARG A 92 6.81 7.14 25.27
N ILE A 93 5.84 7.51 26.11
CA ILE A 93 4.63 8.23 25.70
C ILE A 93 4.75 9.70 26.13
N GLY A 94 4.78 10.62 25.16
CA GLY A 94 4.66 12.05 25.38
C GLY A 94 3.28 12.56 24.95
N ILE A 95 2.76 13.59 25.63
CA ILE A 95 1.46 14.22 25.30
C ILE A 95 1.53 14.95 23.93
N SER A 96 2.74 15.36 23.55
CA SER A 96 3.13 16.05 22.31
C SER A 96 3.30 15.20 21.06
N GLN A 97 3.18 13.89 21.21
CA GLN A 97 3.77 12.94 20.28
C GLN A 97 2.97 12.91 18.97
N GLY A 98 3.65 13.21 17.87
CA GLY A 98 3.04 13.41 16.56
C GLY A 98 2.82 14.87 16.15
N PHE A 99 3.17 15.88 16.97
CA PHE A 99 3.06 17.29 16.57
C PHE A 99 3.88 17.60 15.31
N ILE A 100 5.16 17.24 15.31
CA ILE A 100 6.05 17.51 14.17
C ILE A 100 5.57 16.74 12.93
N LEU A 101 5.20 15.47 13.10
CA LEU A 101 4.61 14.65 12.03
C LEU A 101 3.37 15.33 11.43
N HIS A 102 2.47 15.81 12.30
CA HIS A 102 1.26 16.53 11.88
C HIS A 102 1.61 17.80 11.09
N SER A 103 2.51 18.64 11.59
CA SER A 103 2.93 19.87 10.90
C SER A 103 3.58 19.59 9.54
N LEU A 104 4.39 18.53 9.43
CA LEU A 104 5.01 18.14 8.17
C LEU A 104 3.99 17.63 7.15
N ILE A 105 3.02 16.81 7.59
CA ILE A 105 1.92 16.31 6.73
C ILE A 105 1.03 17.47 6.29
N GLU A 106 0.71 18.40 7.18
CA GLU A 106 -0.08 19.59 6.85
C GLU A 106 0.63 20.46 5.81
N LEU A 107 1.95 20.64 5.94
CA LEU A 107 2.75 21.35 4.95
C LEU A 107 2.77 20.62 3.60
N LEU A 108 2.94 19.30 3.59
CA LEU A 108 2.86 18.51 2.37
C LEU A 108 1.49 18.67 1.68
N ASN A 109 0.39 18.61 2.44
CA ASN A 109 -0.97 18.78 1.92
C ASN A 109 -1.14 20.13 1.23
N LYS A 110 -0.71 21.22 1.87
CA LYS A 110 -0.77 22.57 1.27
C LYS A 110 0.05 22.68 -0.01
N PHE A 111 1.22 22.04 -0.08
CA PHE A 111 2.00 22.01 -1.32
C PHE A 111 1.24 21.28 -2.43
N LEU A 112 0.64 20.14 -2.10
CA LEU A 112 -0.09 19.31 -3.06
C LEU A 112 -1.46 19.85 -3.45
N GLU A 113 -1.96 20.92 -2.83
CA GLU A 113 -3.13 21.67 -3.34
C GLU A 113 -2.87 22.28 -4.73
N VAL A 114 -1.62 22.63 -5.03
CA VAL A 114 -1.22 23.24 -6.31
C VAL A 114 -1.04 22.15 -7.38
N PRO A 115 -1.82 22.15 -8.48
CA PRO A 115 -1.82 21.06 -9.47
C PRO A 115 -0.45 20.78 -10.11
N ASN A 116 0.36 21.83 -10.34
CA ASN A 116 1.71 21.71 -10.90
C ASN A 116 2.67 20.99 -9.93
N ILE A 117 2.55 21.27 -8.64
CA ILE A 117 3.35 20.65 -7.58
C ILE A 117 2.91 19.20 -7.40
N ARG A 118 1.61 18.93 -7.42
CA ARG A 118 1.05 17.57 -7.40
C ARG A 118 1.53 16.71 -8.57
N SER A 119 1.53 17.26 -9.77
CA SER A 119 2.08 16.59 -10.95
C SER A 119 3.58 16.31 -10.81
N ARG A 120 4.31 17.22 -10.15
CA ARG A 120 5.74 17.04 -9.87
C ARG A 120 5.98 15.95 -8.82
N PHE A 121 5.15 15.90 -7.77
CA PHE A 121 5.19 14.87 -6.73
C PHE A 121 5.05 13.46 -7.30
N MET A 122 4.07 13.24 -8.19
CA MET A 122 3.89 11.94 -8.86
C MET A 122 5.09 11.61 -9.78
N ARG A 123 5.62 12.60 -10.51
CA ARG A 123 6.76 12.41 -11.42
C ARG A 123 8.06 12.06 -10.68
N ASP A 124 8.26 12.64 -9.50
CA ASP A 124 9.45 12.42 -8.69
C ASP A 124 9.34 11.12 -7.84
N ASP A 125 8.30 10.29 -8.06
CA ASP A 125 8.06 8.99 -7.43
C ASP A 125 7.96 9.02 -5.89
N LEU A 126 7.51 10.16 -5.35
CA LEU A 126 7.40 10.39 -3.90
C LEU A 126 6.15 9.75 -3.27
N LEU A 127 5.23 9.26 -4.11
CA LEU A 127 4.00 8.59 -3.67
C LEU A 127 4.29 7.40 -2.74
N PHE A 128 5.35 6.65 -3.08
CA PHE A 128 5.76 5.48 -2.33
C PHE A 128 6.07 5.78 -0.86
N GLU A 129 6.90 6.80 -0.63
CA GLU A 129 7.32 7.22 0.72
C GLU A 129 6.10 7.59 1.59
N VAL A 130 5.14 8.30 1.01
CA VAL A 130 3.91 8.72 1.73
C VAL A 130 2.98 7.54 2.01
N PHE A 131 2.90 6.58 1.09
CA PHE A 131 2.10 5.37 1.27
C PHE A 131 2.66 4.47 2.38
N GLU A 132 3.98 4.29 2.46
CA GLU A 132 4.64 3.56 3.55
C GLU A 132 4.33 4.19 4.92
N VAL A 133 4.38 5.52 5.01
CA VAL A 133 4.03 6.25 6.24
C VAL A 133 2.61 5.92 6.69
N LEU A 134 1.64 5.90 5.78
CA LEU A 134 0.26 5.55 6.10
C LEU A 134 0.16 4.12 6.67
N ILE A 135 0.85 3.15 6.07
CA ILE A 135 0.87 1.76 6.55
C ILE A 135 1.43 1.69 7.98
N VAL A 136 2.57 2.33 8.24
CA VAL A 136 3.20 2.34 9.57
C VAL A 136 2.26 2.94 10.61
N ILE A 137 1.65 4.10 10.32
CA ILE A 137 0.71 4.76 11.25
C ILE A 137 -0.48 3.84 11.58
N ARG A 138 -1.04 3.13 10.59
CA ARG A 138 -2.16 2.19 10.80
C ARG A 138 -1.74 0.96 11.60
N GLY A 139 -0.47 0.58 11.53
CA GLY A 139 0.12 -0.53 12.29
C GLY A 139 0.35 -0.23 13.79
N LEU A 140 0.33 1.05 14.20
CA LEU A 140 0.49 1.44 15.60
C LEU A 140 -0.69 0.95 16.45
N VAL A 141 -0.40 0.26 17.56
CA VAL A 141 -1.40 -0.39 18.44
C VAL A 141 -1.59 0.38 19.75
N LEU A 142 -0.50 0.80 20.38
CA LEU A 142 -0.45 1.45 21.69
C LEU A 142 -0.44 2.99 21.57
N LEU A 143 0.03 3.56 20.45
CA LEU A 143 0.23 5.00 20.28
C LEU A 143 -0.80 5.66 19.33
N LYS A 144 -2.08 5.44 19.57
CA LYS A 144 -3.18 6.11 18.84
C LYS A 144 -3.58 7.43 19.51
N THR A 145 -2.67 8.39 19.57
CA THR A 145 -3.00 9.74 20.06
C THR A 145 -3.94 10.46 19.08
N LYS A 146 -4.57 11.55 19.53
CA LYS A 146 -5.41 12.38 18.64
C LYS A 146 -4.62 12.89 17.43
N LEU A 147 -3.39 13.37 17.65
CA LEU A 147 -2.52 13.88 16.57
C LEU A 147 -2.14 12.80 15.57
N ILE A 148 -1.79 11.59 16.01
CA ILE A 148 -1.48 10.47 15.11
C ILE A 148 -2.72 10.03 14.33
N SER A 149 -3.89 10.04 14.96
CA SER A 149 -5.16 9.74 14.29
C SER A 149 -5.51 10.80 13.23
N ASP A 150 -5.24 12.08 13.53
CA ASP A 150 -5.42 13.18 12.57
C ASP A 150 -4.41 13.07 11.41
N CYS A 151 -3.15 12.67 11.67
CA CYS A 151 -2.17 12.36 10.64
C CYS A 151 -2.65 11.24 9.70
N ASN A 152 -3.17 10.14 10.25
CA ASN A 152 -3.73 9.02 9.48
C ASN A 152 -4.85 9.49 8.55
N ARG A 153 -5.79 10.28 9.07
CA ARG A 153 -6.90 10.84 8.27
C ARG A 153 -6.37 11.75 7.16
N ASN A 154 -5.51 12.71 7.50
CA ASN A 154 -4.96 13.66 6.53
C ASN A 154 -4.16 12.97 5.41
N LEU A 155 -3.40 11.92 5.72
CA LEU A 155 -2.68 11.12 4.72
C LEU A 155 -3.63 10.26 3.88
N LYS A 156 -4.63 9.64 4.50
CA LYS A 156 -5.66 8.88 3.77
C LYS A 156 -6.35 9.79 2.76
N ASP A 157 -6.87 10.93 3.21
CA ASP A 157 -7.63 11.86 2.37
C ASP A 157 -6.76 12.41 1.22
N LEU A 158 -5.48 12.72 1.50
CA LEU A 158 -4.52 13.11 0.47
C LEU A 158 -4.35 12.00 -0.57
N LEU A 159 -4.01 10.80 -0.13
CA LEU A 159 -3.75 9.67 -1.02
C LEU A 159 -5.01 9.27 -1.81
N GLU A 160 -6.19 9.36 -1.21
CA GLU A 160 -7.47 9.15 -1.89
C GLU A 160 -7.68 10.18 -3.01
N SER A 161 -7.40 11.46 -2.74
CA SER A 161 -7.51 12.51 -3.75
C SER A 161 -6.57 12.28 -4.94
N LEU A 162 -5.34 11.82 -4.69
CA LEU A 162 -4.37 11.47 -5.73
C LEU A 162 -4.80 10.23 -6.51
N PHE A 163 -5.32 9.22 -5.81
CA PHE A 163 -5.77 7.96 -6.41
C PHE A 163 -6.95 8.18 -7.37
N LEU A 164 -7.89 9.06 -7.01
CA LEU A 164 -9.06 9.36 -7.82
C LEU A 164 -8.79 10.32 -8.99
N GLU A 165 -7.66 11.05 -8.98
CA GLU A 165 -7.36 12.11 -9.95
C GLU A 165 -7.12 11.59 -11.38
N SER A 166 -6.46 10.43 -11.56
CA SER A 166 -6.22 9.87 -12.89
C SER A 166 -5.98 8.36 -12.89
N SER A 167 -6.22 7.70 -14.03
CA SER A 167 -5.90 6.27 -14.21
C SER A 167 -4.39 6.00 -14.13
N GLU A 168 -3.54 6.97 -14.48
CA GLU A 168 -2.09 6.86 -14.34
C GLU A 168 -1.67 6.89 -12.86
N ASN A 169 -2.29 7.75 -12.04
CA ASN A 169 -2.06 7.73 -10.60
C ASN A 169 -2.44 6.37 -10.03
N LYS A 170 -3.61 5.83 -10.37
CA LYS A 170 -4.02 4.47 -9.95
C LYS A 170 -2.93 3.43 -10.24
N ARG A 171 -2.27 3.47 -11.41
CA ARG A 171 -1.14 2.58 -11.74
C ARG A 171 0.06 2.79 -10.82
N GLN A 172 0.41 4.04 -10.53
CA GLN A 172 1.51 4.35 -9.63
C GLN A 172 1.22 3.93 -8.19
N PHE A 173 -0.02 4.06 -7.71
CA PHE A 173 -0.46 3.50 -6.43
C PHE A 173 -0.30 2.00 -6.36
N ILE A 174 -0.69 1.29 -7.43
CA ILE A 174 -0.50 -0.16 -7.54
C ILE A 174 0.99 -0.52 -7.50
N ARG A 175 1.85 0.18 -8.26
CA ARG A 175 3.31 -0.04 -8.27
C ARG A 175 3.96 0.26 -6.92
N ALA A 176 3.59 1.37 -6.29
CA ALA A 176 4.06 1.78 -4.99
C ALA A 176 3.65 0.74 -3.92
N TYR A 177 2.41 0.27 -3.95
CA TYR A 177 1.93 -0.77 -3.04
C TYR A 177 2.73 -2.08 -3.17
N ILE A 178 2.90 -2.54 -4.42
CA ILE A 178 3.70 -3.72 -4.73
C ILE A 178 5.13 -3.58 -4.17
N SER A 179 5.74 -2.41 -4.32
CA SER A 179 7.07 -2.10 -3.80
C SER A 179 7.10 -2.03 -2.27
N GLY A 180 6.03 -1.55 -1.63
CA GLY A 180 5.94 -1.36 -0.17
C GLY A 180 5.65 -2.62 0.59
N LEU A 181 5.12 -3.63 -0.10
CA LEU A 181 5.08 -4.96 0.45
C LEU A 181 6.50 -5.58 0.53
N GLN A 182 7.53 -5.02 -0.11
CA GLN A 182 8.91 -5.51 -0.07
C GLN A 182 9.73 -5.01 1.15
N ILE A 183 9.11 -4.33 2.13
CA ILE A 183 9.82 -3.75 3.30
C ILE A 183 10.66 -4.82 4.06
N PRO A 184 11.91 -4.50 4.48
CA PRO A 184 12.77 -5.44 5.20
C PRO A 184 12.22 -5.80 6.58
N GLY A 185 11.68 -7.00 6.74
CA GLY A 185 11.24 -7.56 8.02
C GLY A 185 9.98 -8.42 7.94
N GLU A 186 9.08 -8.11 7.00
CA GLU A 186 7.94 -8.96 6.63
C GLU A 186 7.92 -9.10 5.10
N LYS A 187 8.53 -10.15 4.56
CA LYS A 187 8.65 -10.39 3.11
C LYS A 187 7.32 -10.80 2.43
N LYS A 188 6.19 -10.23 2.84
CA LYS A 188 4.88 -10.49 2.21
C LYS A 188 4.89 -10.08 0.73
N GLY A 189 5.52 -8.96 0.39
CA GLY A 189 5.59 -8.44 -0.98
C GLY A 189 6.51 -9.17 -1.92
N ALA A 190 7.60 -9.75 -1.43
CA ALA A 190 8.46 -10.60 -2.25
C ALA A 190 7.70 -11.85 -2.69
N CYS A 191 6.95 -12.49 -1.79
CA CYS A 191 6.07 -13.61 -2.16
C CYS A 191 4.92 -13.17 -3.08
N ILE A 192 4.30 -12.01 -2.84
CA ILE A 192 3.25 -11.45 -3.71
C ILE A 192 3.79 -11.16 -5.11
N LEU A 193 5.00 -10.63 -5.24
CA LEU A 193 5.65 -10.31 -6.51
C LEU A 193 6.15 -11.54 -7.26
N GLU A 194 6.69 -12.52 -6.55
CA GLU A 194 7.02 -13.82 -7.13
C GLU A 194 5.73 -14.48 -7.62
N PHE A 195 4.63 -14.36 -6.88
CA PHE A 195 3.31 -14.88 -7.22
C PHE A 195 2.65 -14.15 -8.42
N ILE A 196 2.71 -12.82 -8.48
CA ILE A 196 2.23 -11.99 -9.60
C ILE A 196 3.16 -12.12 -10.83
N GLY A 197 4.45 -12.39 -10.61
CA GLY A 197 5.48 -12.61 -11.63
C GLY A 197 5.50 -14.03 -12.24
N LEU A 198 4.58 -14.92 -11.86
CA LEU A 198 4.40 -16.23 -12.50
C LEU A 198 3.65 -16.11 -13.85
N ARG A 199 4.32 -15.46 -14.79
CA ARG A 199 4.12 -15.68 -16.23
C ARG A 199 5.53 -15.97 -16.74
N GLU A 200 5.95 -17.22 -16.84
CA GLU A 200 5.56 -18.13 -17.92
C GLU A 200 5.70 -19.60 -17.49
N ARG A 201 4.64 -20.39 -17.74
CA ARG A 201 4.63 -21.87 -17.80
C ARG A 201 4.93 -22.61 -16.48
N THR A 202 3.91 -23.37 -16.05
CA THR A 202 3.92 -24.57 -15.17
C THR A 202 3.58 -24.37 -13.68
N PRO A 203 2.80 -25.31 -13.08
CA PRO A 203 2.35 -25.28 -11.68
C PRO A 203 3.43 -25.66 -10.64
N GLU A 204 4.72 -25.47 -10.93
CA GLU A 204 5.83 -26.08 -10.16
C GLU A 204 6.67 -25.09 -9.32
N VAL A 205 6.42 -23.78 -9.32
CA VAL A 205 7.48 -22.80 -9.00
C VAL A 205 7.68 -22.40 -7.53
N LEU A 206 6.85 -22.79 -6.55
CA LEU A 206 7.26 -22.61 -5.13
C LEU A 206 8.28 -23.65 -4.63
N ALA A 207 8.81 -24.50 -5.52
CA ALA A 207 9.61 -25.66 -5.16
C ALA A 207 11.14 -25.44 -5.11
N SER A 208 11.69 -24.26 -5.41
CA SER A 208 13.15 -24.13 -5.55
C SER A 208 13.84 -22.88 -5.02
N SER A 209 13.22 -22.04 -4.18
CA SER A 209 13.98 -21.02 -3.45
C SER A 209 14.51 -21.63 -2.13
N GLU A 210 15.71 -22.22 -2.21
CA GLU A 210 16.45 -22.76 -1.05
C GLU A 210 16.85 -21.68 -0.02
N ASP A 211 16.47 -20.42 -0.23
CA ASP A 211 16.80 -19.26 0.63
C ASP A 211 15.59 -18.68 1.41
N VAL A 212 14.51 -19.45 1.63
CA VAL A 212 13.37 -19.04 2.47
C VAL A 212 13.49 -19.61 3.89
N GLU A 213 14.62 -19.40 4.56
CA GLU A 213 14.74 -19.64 5.99
C GLU A 213 14.98 -18.31 6.73
N GLU A 214 14.26 -18.13 7.84
CA GLU A 214 14.08 -16.90 8.63
C GLU A 214 13.23 -15.78 7.97
N GLY A 215 11.95 -16.07 7.70
CA GLY A 215 10.95 -15.03 7.34
C GLY A 215 9.77 -15.46 6.46
N GLY A 216 9.51 -16.77 6.35
CA GLY A 216 8.53 -17.34 5.41
C GLY A 216 7.04 -17.13 5.76
N LEU A 217 6.17 -17.51 4.82
CA LEU A 217 4.71 -17.48 4.92
C LEU A 217 4.22 -18.09 6.25
N ALA A 218 3.50 -17.32 7.06
CA ALA A 218 3.05 -17.74 8.39
C ALA A 218 1.52 -17.81 8.46
N CYS A 219 1.02 -18.89 9.05
CA CYS A 219 -0.40 -19.05 9.34
C CYS A 219 -0.84 -18.02 10.38
N MET A 220 -1.88 -17.26 10.07
CA MET A 220 -2.40 -16.20 10.92
C MET A 220 -2.93 -16.68 12.27
N VAL A 221 -3.29 -17.97 12.39
CA VAL A 221 -3.79 -18.60 13.62
C VAL A 221 -2.64 -19.12 14.48
N CYS A 222 -1.82 -20.03 13.94
CA CYS A 222 -0.77 -20.69 14.72
C CYS A 222 0.60 -20.00 14.66
N LYS A 223 0.72 -18.94 13.87
CA LYS A 223 1.94 -18.15 13.61
C LYS A 223 3.13 -18.95 13.05
N GLY A 224 2.91 -20.21 12.67
CA GLY A 224 3.91 -21.08 12.04
C GLY A 224 3.76 -21.13 10.52
N GLY A 225 4.86 -21.37 9.83
CA GLY A 225 4.91 -21.66 8.40
C GLY A 225 5.44 -23.07 8.11
N TYR A 226 5.98 -23.28 6.90
CA TYR A 226 6.52 -24.58 6.48
C TYR A 226 7.69 -25.09 7.33
N SER A 227 8.48 -24.21 7.95
CA SER A 227 9.54 -24.63 8.89
C SER A 227 8.97 -25.37 10.11
N LEU A 228 7.76 -25.02 10.55
CA LEU A 228 7.09 -25.67 11.68
C LEU A 228 6.19 -26.83 11.22
N LYS A 229 5.53 -26.68 10.07
CA LYS A 229 4.62 -27.67 9.49
C LYS A 229 4.92 -27.90 8.00
N PRO A 230 5.97 -28.65 7.66
CA PRO A 230 6.47 -28.76 6.28
C PRO A 230 5.47 -29.42 5.31
N ASN A 231 4.59 -30.28 5.83
CA ASN A 231 3.64 -31.06 5.03
C ASN A 231 2.21 -30.47 5.02
N ASP A 232 1.95 -29.41 5.78
CA ASP A 232 0.61 -28.81 5.91
C ASP A 232 0.46 -27.66 4.91
N LEU A 233 -0.42 -27.82 3.93
CA LEU A 233 -0.61 -26.84 2.86
C LEU A 233 -1.09 -25.51 3.44
N LEU A 234 -0.52 -24.40 2.97
CA LEU A 234 -1.00 -23.05 3.26
C LEU A 234 -2.01 -22.60 2.20
N GLY A 235 -2.95 -21.77 2.61
CA GLY A 235 -3.93 -21.13 1.74
C GLY A 235 -4.06 -19.65 2.05
N ILE A 236 -4.27 -18.85 1.01
CA ILE A 236 -4.57 -17.43 1.10
C ILE A 236 -6.09 -17.26 1.08
N TYR A 237 -6.65 -16.59 2.08
CA TYR A 237 -8.06 -16.20 2.05
C TYR A 237 -8.35 -15.30 0.87
N SER A 238 -9.22 -15.73 -0.03
CA SER A 238 -9.51 -15.03 -1.28
C SER A 238 -11.01 -14.89 -1.49
N TYR A 239 -11.41 -13.80 -2.13
CA TYR A 239 -12.76 -13.56 -2.59
C TYR A 239 -12.77 -13.53 -4.11
N SER A 240 -13.69 -14.29 -4.72
CA SER A 240 -13.80 -14.33 -6.17
C SER A 240 -15.20 -13.98 -6.64
N LYS A 241 -15.29 -13.40 -7.82
CA LYS A 241 -16.55 -13.03 -8.47
C LYS A 241 -16.44 -13.29 -9.97
N ARG A 242 -17.52 -13.78 -10.57
CA ARG A 242 -17.62 -13.87 -12.02
C ARG A 242 -18.01 -12.52 -12.62
N VAL A 243 -17.27 -12.10 -13.64
CA VAL A 243 -17.41 -10.84 -14.36
C VAL A 243 -17.63 -11.14 -15.83
N ASN A 244 -18.56 -10.43 -16.45
CA ASN A 244 -18.81 -10.54 -17.88
C ASN A 244 -18.16 -9.33 -18.56
N PHE A 245 -17.20 -9.57 -19.44
CA PHE A 245 -16.75 -8.58 -20.40
C PHE A 245 -17.79 -8.58 -21.53
N GLY A 246 -18.32 -7.41 -21.90
CA GLY A 246 -19.39 -7.30 -22.88
C GLY A 246 -19.08 -7.96 -24.24
N VAL A 247 -20.06 -7.99 -25.15
CA VAL A 247 -19.91 -8.56 -26.48
C VAL A 247 -18.82 -7.79 -27.25
N GLY A 248 -17.68 -8.43 -27.49
CA GLY A 248 -16.66 -7.93 -28.42
C GLY A 248 -17.22 -7.79 -29.83
N THR A 249 -16.65 -6.90 -30.64
CA THR A 249 -17.05 -6.58 -32.02
C THR A 249 -16.87 -7.71 -33.04
N SER A 250 -16.74 -8.95 -32.59
CA SER A 250 -16.64 -10.15 -33.41
C SER A 250 -17.85 -11.07 -33.18
N ASP A 251 -18.39 -11.64 -34.25
CA ASP A 251 -19.60 -12.48 -34.38
C ASP A 251 -19.70 -13.74 -33.47
N SER A 252 -18.90 -13.88 -32.42
CA SER A 252 -19.10 -14.90 -31.38
C SER A 252 -20.18 -14.43 -30.41
N SER A 253 -21.38 -15.00 -30.52
CA SER A 253 -22.57 -14.75 -29.68
C SER A 253 -22.45 -15.22 -28.22
N ARG A 254 -21.23 -15.41 -27.70
CA ARG A 254 -20.95 -15.71 -26.29
C ARG A 254 -20.09 -14.58 -25.72
N GLY A 255 -20.62 -13.82 -24.77
CA GLY A 255 -19.85 -12.83 -24.03
C GLY A 255 -18.68 -13.50 -23.31
N GLU A 256 -17.52 -12.86 -23.35
CA GLU A 256 -16.31 -13.34 -22.68
C GLU A 256 -16.48 -13.11 -21.17
N CYS A 257 -16.30 -14.15 -20.36
CA CYS A 257 -16.49 -14.06 -18.92
C CYS A 257 -15.28 -14.63 -18.19
N ALA A 258 -14.89 -13.97 -17.10
CA ALA A 258 -13.79 -14.40 -16.26
C ALA A 258 -14.15 -14.35 -14.77
N TYR A 259 -13.33 -14.98 -13.94
CA TYR A 259 -13.34 -14.73 -12.50
C TYR A 259 -12.34 -13.64 -12.19
N THR A 260 -12.76 -12.69 -11.38
CA THR A 260 -11.84 -11.81 -10.66
C THR A 260 -11.69 -12.34 -9.24
N THR A 261 -10.47 -12.35 -8.71
CA THR A 261 -10.16 -12.91 -7.39
C THR A 261 -9.28 -11.95 -6.61
N VAL A 262 -9.68 -11.51 -5.43
CA VAL A 262 -8.94 -10.55 -4.60
C VAL A 262 -8.64 -11.15 -3.23
N SER A 263 -7.60 -10.64 -2.54
CA SER A 263 -7.22 -11.15 -1.23
C SER A 263 -6.65 -10.05 -0.31
N HIS A 264 -6.88 -10.20 1.00
CA HIS A 264 -6.18 -9.45 2.06
C HIS A 264 -4.80 -10.05 2.40
N PHE A 265 -4.40 -11.10 1.70
CA PHE A 265 -3.16 -11.85 1.89
C PHE A 265 -2.96 -12.44 3.31
N ASN A 266 -4.04 -12.67 4.04
CA ASN A 266 -3.99 -13.46 5.26
C ASN A 266 -3.87 -14.95 4.92
N ILE A 267 -2.80 -15.55 5.41
CA ILE A 267 -2.43 -16.94 5.12
C ILE A 267 -2.84 -17.82 6.28
N ILE A 268 -3.40 -19.01 5.99
CA ILE A 268 -3.78 -20.00 7.00
C ILE A 268 -3.41 -21.40 6.52
N HIS A 269 -3.02 -22.31 7.42
CA HIS A 269 -2.93 -23.72 7.06
C HIS A 269 -4.33 -24.28 6.77
N PHE A 270 -4.47 -25.13 5.75
CA PHE A 270 -5.74 -25.81 5.47
C PHE A 270 -6.23 -26.60 6.68
N HIS A 271 -5.33 -27.24 7.43
CA HIS A 271 -5.70 -27.92 8.66
C HIS A 271 -6.19 -26.94 9.75
N CYS A 272 -5.50 -25.81 9.96
CA CYS A 272 -5.93 -24.78 10.90
C CYS A 272 -7.29 -24.18 10.52
N HIS A 273 -7.55 -24.02 9.22
CA HIS A 273 -8.85 -23.59 8.71
C HIS A 273 -9.95 -24.62 9.04
N GLN A 274 -9.67 -25.90 8.84
CA GLN A 274 -10.64 -26.97 9.13
C GLN A 274 -10.97 -27.06 10.64
N GLU A 275 -9.97 -26.94 11.51
CA GLU A 275 -10.18 -26.91 12.96
C GLU A 275 -10.96 -25.67 13.39
N ALA A 276 -10.64 -24.51 12.82
CA ALA A 276 -11.38 -23.27 13.01
C ALA A 276 -12.85 -23.42 12.60
N LYS A 277 -13.13 -23.98 11.42
CA LYS A 277 -14.48 -24.27 10.93
C LYS A 277 -15.24 -25.18 11.88
N ARG A 278 -14.62 -26.27 12.35
CA ARG A 278 -15.23 -27.19 13.33
C ARG A 278 -15.60 -26.46 14.63
N ALA A 279 -14.68 -25.65 15.16
CA ALA A 279 -14.93 -24.85 16.36
C ALA A 279 -16.07 -23.84 16.16
N ASP A 280 -16.11 -23.15 15.02
CA ASP A 280 -17.12 -22.15 14.68
C ASP A 280 -18.53 -22.78 14.56
N THR A 281 -18.62 -23.99 14.01
CA THR A 281 -19.89 -24.75 13.94
C THR A 281 -20.37 -25.27 15.29
N ALA A 282 -19.47 -25.42 16.27
CA ALA A 282 -19.78 -25.90 17.61
C ALA A 282 -20.19 -24.78 18.59
N LEU A 283 -20.19 -23.52 18.16
CA LEU A 283 -20.64 -22.39 18.98
C LEU A 283 -22.14 -22.46 19.27
N LYS A 284 -22.57 -21.81 20.37
CA LYS A 284 -24.00 -21.67 20.72
C LYS A 284 -24.84 -21.07 19.58
N SER A 285 -24.24 -20.16 18.82
CA SER A 285 -24.74 -19.69 17.54
C SER A 285 -23.76 -20.15 16.47
N PRO A 286 -24.07 -21.24 15.75
CA PRO A 286 -23.18 -21.79 14.72
C PRO A 286 -22.95 -20.78 13.60
N LYS A 287 -21.69 -20.59 13.20
CA LYS A 287 -21.33 -19.75 12.04
C LYS A 287 -21.16 -20.60 10.80
N GLN A 288 -21.42 -20.03 9.63
CA GLN A 288 -20.97 -20.66 8.39
C GLN A 288 -19.45 -20.51 8.23
N GLU A 289 -18.85 -21.39 7.45
CA GLU A 289 -17.41 -21.45 7.20
C GLU A 289 -16.82 -20.08 6.84
N TRP A 290 -17.40 -19.42 5.86
CA TRP A 290 -16.87 -18.17 5.32
C TRP A 290 -17.21 -16.93 6.19
N ASP A 291 -18.25 -17.00 7.01
CA ASP A 291 -18.53 -15.97 8.03
C ASP A 291 -17.45 -16.00 9.13
N GLY A 292 -17.05 -17.20 9.57
CA GLY A 292 -15.94 -17.39 10.50
C GLY A 292 -14.59 -17.04 9.87
N ALA A 293 -14.39 -17.39 8.60
CA ALA A 293 -13.18 -17.07 7.85
C ALA A 293 -12.97 -15.56 7.70
N THR A 294 -14.04 -14.79 7.43
CA THR A 294 -13.99 -13.33 7.28
C THR A 294 -13.40 -12.65 8.51
N LEU A 295 -13.75 -13.09 9.73
CA LEU A 295 -13.16 -12.55 10.98
C LEU A 295 -11.65 -12.80 11.08
N ARG A 296 -11.21 -13.98 10.61
CA ARG A 296 -9.79 -14.31 10.56
C ARG A 296 -9.10 -13.49 9.47
N ASN A 297 -9.78 -13.24 8.37
CA ASN A 297 -9.30 -12.42 7.28
C ASN A 297 -9.36 -10.90 7.57
N ASN A 298 -9.23 -10.46 8.83
CA ASN A 298 -9.36 -9.04 9.25
C ASN A 298 -10.67 -8.37 8.85
N GLU A 299 -11.79 -9.09 8.93
CA GLU A 299 -13.11 -8.61 8.53
C GLU A 299 -13.26 -8.40 7.00
N THR A 300 -12.22 -8.71 6.22
CA THR A 300 -12.28 -8.70 4.75
C THR A 300 -12.96 -9.97 4.24
N ARG A 301 -13.95 -9.80 3.37
CA ARG A 301 -14.74 -10.91 2.82
C ARG A 301 -13.84 -11.92 2.10
N CYS A 302 -14.10 -13.20 2.30
CA CYS A 302 -13.44 -14.31 1.58
C CYS A 302 -14.43 -15.46 1.37
N ILE A 303 -14.27 -16.20 0.27
CA ILE A 303 -15.14 -17.35 -0.08
C ILE A 303 -14.34 -18.57 -0.57
N CYS A 304 -13.02 -18.47 -0.65
CA CYS A 304 -12.16 -19.56 -1.05
C CYS A 304 -10.76 -19.41 -0.43
N LEU A 305 -9.98 -20.49 -0.50
CA LEU A 305 -8.57 -20.50 -0.16
C LEU A 305 -7.77 -20.78 -1.43
N PHE A 306 -6.94 -19.83 -1.83
CA PHE A 306 -5.97 -20.06 -2.91
C PHE A 306 -4.77 -20.83 -2.34
N SER A 307 -4.47 -22.00 -2.89
CA SER A 307 -3.44 -22.90 -2.34
C SER A 307 -2.02 -22.43 -2.62
N LEU A 308 -1.16 -22.42 -1.60
CA LEU A 308 0.27 -22.20 -1.70
C LEU A 308 0.99 -23.51 -1.40
N ARG A 309 1.80 -24.03 -2.32
CA ARG A 309 2.55 -25.29 -2.10
C ARG A 309 3.88 -25.03 -1.38
N GLY A 310 4.14 -25.76 -0.30
CA GLY A 310 5.47 -25.81 0.32
C GLY A 310 6.37 -26.89 -0.29
N PRO A 311 7.70 -26.82 -0.10
CA PRO A 311 8.65 -27.75 -0.71
C PRO A 311 8.37 -29.21 -0.36
N SER A 312 8.02 -29.48 0.90
CA SER A 312 7.74 -30.83 1.39
C SER A 312 6.29 -31.29 1.19
N VAL A 313 5.39 -30.41 0.70
CA VAL A 313 4.00 -30.78 0.41
C VAL A 313 3.96 -31.58 -0.90
N SER A 314 3.35 -32.77 -0.90
CA SER A 314 3.27 -33.56 -2.13
C SER A 314 2.49 -32.85 -3.23
N ILE A 315 2.92 -33.01 -4.49
CA ILE A 315 2.22 -32.43 -5.65
C ILE A 315 0.78 -32.93 -5.74
N THR A 316 0.55 -34.22 -5.45
CA THR A 316 -0.78 -34.83 -5.45
C THR A 316 -1.72 -34.17 -4.44
N GLN A 317 -1.22 -33.85 -3.24
CA GLN A 317 -2.02 -33.13 -2.24
C GLN A 317 -2.34 -31.72 -2.71
N TYR A 318 -1.36 -31.00 -3.25
CA TYR A 318 -1.56 -29.65 -3.78
C TYR A 318 -2.60 -29.60 -4.89
N VAL A 319 -2.49 -30.49 -5.89
CA VAL A 319 -3.45 -30.58 -7.02
C VAL A 319 -4.87 -30.79 -6.50
N ARG A 320 -5.08 -31.69 -5.52
CA ARG A 320 -6.41 -31.93 -4.94
C ARG A 320 -7.05 -30.70 -4.28
N TYR A 321 -6.25 -29.81 -3.69
CA TYR A 321 -6.76 -28.57 -3.09
C TYR A 321 -6.96 -27.48 -4.15
N MET A 322 -6.14 -27.47 -5.20
CA MET A 322 -6.38 -26.61 -6.36
C MET A 322 -7.64 -26.98 -7.12
N ASP A 323 -7.92 -28.27 -7.30
CA ASP A 323 -9.18 -28.73 -7.91
C ASP A 323 -10.39 -28.24 -7.09
N GLN A 324 -10.32 -28.29 -5.75
CA GLN A 324 -11.38 -27.76 -4.88
C GLN A 324 -11.54 -26.23 -5.02
N TYR A 325 -10.44 -25.50 -5.19
CA TYR A 325 -10.50 -24.07 -5.46
C TYR A 325 -11.23 -23.79 -6.77
N TRP A 326 -10.90 -24.52 -7.84
CA TRP A 326 -11.56 -24.40 -9.15
C TRP A 326 -13.03 -24.81 -9.13
N ASP A 327 -13.37 -25.89 -8.43
CA ASP A 327 -14.77 -26.29 -8.23
C ASP A 327 -15.57 -25.18 -7.52
N GLY A 328 -14.95 -24.53 -6.54
CA GLY A 328 -15.53 -23.36 -5.86
C GLY A 328 -15.78 -22.18 -6.78
N LEU A 329 -14.85 -21.88 -7.69
CA LEU A 329 -15.03 -20.83 -8.71
C LEU A 329 -16.12 -21.19 -9.71
N ASN A 330 -16.15 -22.44 -10.18
CA ASN A 330 -17.18 -22.92 -11.10
C ASN A 330 -18.60 -22.80 -10.51
N ALA A 331 -18.75 -22.92 -9.18
CA ALA A 331 -20.01 -22.69 -8.50
C ALA A 331 -20.50 -21.22 -8.57
N LEU A 332 -19.62 -20.25 -8.86
CA LEU A 332 -19.98 -18.85 -9.12
C LEU A 332 -20.52 -18.62 -10.53
N GLY A 333 -20.54 -19.67 -11.37
CA GLY A 333 -21.04 -19.68 -12.73
C GLY A 333 -19.95 -20.09 -13.72
N HIS A 334 -20.30 -20.89 -14.73
CA HIS A 334 -19.35 -21.44 -15.70
C HIS A 334 -18.66 -20.33 -16.53
N THR A 335 -17.38 -20.52 -16.83
CA THR A 335 -16.59 -19.68 -17.76
C THR A 335 -16.01 -20.58 -18.85
N ASP A 336 -16.08 -20.15 -20.12
CA ASP A 336 -15.49 -20.88 -21.24
C ASP A 336 -14.05 -20.34 -21.43
N GLY A 337 -13.02 -21.10 -21.04
CA GLY A 337 -11.61 -20.68 -21.12
C GLY A 337 -10.64 -21.74 -20.61
N ILE A 338 -9.33 -21.57 -20.84
CA ILE A 338 -8.29 -22.43 -20.25
C ILE A 338 -7.98 -21.86 -18.86
N ASP A 339 -7.97 -22.69 -17.80
CA ASP A 339 -7.69 -22.33 -16.39
C ASP A 339 -6.53 -21.32 -16.21
N LEU A 340 -5.51 -21.42 -17.07
CA LEU A 340 -4.32 -20.56 -17.12
C LEU A 340 -4.58 -19.10 -17.51
N GLN A 341 -5.73 -18.74 -18.07
CA GLN A 341 -6.11 -17.36 -18.40
C GLN A 341 -6.92 -16.67 -17.28
N LEU A 342 -7.36 -17.41 -16.27
CA LEU A 342 -8.32 -16.95 -15.24
C LEU A 342 -7.68 -16.61 -13.87
N LEU A 343 -6.43 -17.02 -13.63
CA LEU A 343 -5.75 -16.87 -12.34
C LEU A 343 -4.65 -15.81 -12.31
N THR A 344 -4.25 -15.29 -13.46
CA THR A 344 -2.98 -14.54 -13.57
C THR A 344 -3.05 -13.09 -13.09
N TYR A 345 -4.22 -12.51 -12.78
CA TYR A 345 -4.31 -11.04 -12.73
C TYR A 345 -4.81 -10.38 -11.45
N ASP A 346 -5.56 -11.06 -10.58
CA ASP A 346 -6.34 -10.28 -9.59
C ASP A 346 -5.97 -10.44 -8.11
N ILE A 347 -5.08 -11.37 -7.74
CA ILE A 347 -5.08 -11.86 -6.35
C ILE A 347 -4.78 -10.81 -5.26
N VAL A 348 -4.29 -9.60 -5.51
CA VAL A 348 -3.72 -8.81 -4.39
C VAL A 348 -4.10 -7.33 -4.26
N LEU A 349 -4.80 -6.68 -5.19
CA LEU A 349 -4.81 -5.20 -5.17
C LEU A 349 -6.12 -4.51 -4.78
N GLU A 350 -7.27 -5.11 -5.04
CA GLU A 350 -8.55 -4.41 -4.83
C GLU A 350 -8.95 -4.30 -3.36
N CYS A 351 -8.85 -5.37 -2.56
CA CYS A 351 -9.34 -5.37 -1.18
C CYS A 351 -8.63 -4.35 -0.29
N TYR A 352 -7.32 -4.19 -0.40
CA TYR A 352 -6.58 -3.29 0.49
C TYR A 352 -6.73 -1.81 0.06
N ILE A 353 -6.82 -1.54 -1.23
CA ILE A 353 -7.14 -0.20 -1.76
C ILE A 353 -8.57 0.18 -1.35
N ASN A 354 -9.53 -0.74 -1.47
CA ASN A 354 -10.91 -0.52 -1.06
C ASN A 354 -11.02 -0.38 0.48
N ASP A 355 -10.27 -1.14 1.28
CA ASP A 355 -10.25 -1.00 2.76
C ASP A 355 -9.53 0.28 3.23
N ILE A 356 -8.49 0.72 2.51
CA ILE A 356 -7.80 1.99 2.82
C ILE A 356 -8.68 3.17 2.44
N PHE A 357 -9.20 3.19 1.22
CA PHE A 357 -9.82 4.36 0.61
C PHE A 357 -11.35 4.33 0.61
N ASP A 358 -12.00 3.23 1.00
CA ASP A 358 -13.48 3.08 0.99
C ASP A 358 -14.10 3.39 -0.38
N VAL A 359 -13.43 2.95 -1.46
CA VAL A 359 -13.84 3.22 -2.85
C VAL A 359 -14.23 1.92 -3.54
N ASP A 360 -15.36 1.92 -4.25
CA ASP A 360 -15.69 0.87 -5.24
C ASP A 360 -14.85 1.12 -6.51
N VAL A 361 -13.67 0.51 -6.59
CA VAL A 361 -12.83 0.59 -7.80
C VAL A 361 -13.41 -0.33 -8.87
N ASP A 362 -13.93 0.27 -9.95
CA ASP A 362 -14.50 -0.47 -11.08
C ASP A 362 -13.46 -1.44 -11.68
N VAL A 363 -13.93 -2.65 -12.02
CA VAL A 363 -13.16 -3.88 -12.32
C VAL A 363 -12.30 -3.78 -13.60
N ASP A 364 -12.33 -2.65 -14.29
CA ASP A 364 -11.70 -2.45 -15.60
C ASP A 364 -10.20 -2.15 -15.56
N LEU A 365 -9.56 -2.15 -14.39
CA LEU A 365 -8.09 -2.07 -14.30
C LEU A 365 -7.48 -3.44 -14.59
N ASP A 366 -7.34 -3.75 -15.88
CA ASP A 366 -6.55 -4.88 -16.39
C ASP A 366 -5.06 -4.70 -15.97
N ILE A 367 -4.70 -5.20 -14.78
CA ILE A 367 -3.40 -5.01 -14.12
C ILE A 367 -2.24 -5.46 -15.05
N THR A 368 -2.47 -6.41 -15.94
CA THR A 368 -1.51 -6.84 -16.97
C THR A 368 -1.16 -5.74 -17.97
N ARG A 369 -2.13 -4.91 -18.36
CA ARG A 369 -1.91 -3.74 -19.22
C ARG A 369 -1.27 -2.57 -18.46
N LEU A 370 -1.25 -2.59 -17.13
CA LEU A 370 -0.62 -1.56 -16.29
C LEU A 370 0.85 -1.88 -15.98
N LEU A 371 1.22 -3.17 -16.03
CA LEU A 371 2.58 -3.68 -15.81
C LEU A 371 3.42 -3.76 -17.10
N HIS A 372 2.80 -3.60 -18.28
CA HIS A 372 3.48 -3.58 -19.59
C HIS A 372 3.61 -2.18 -20.19
#